data_AF-A0A8J3Z7E6-F1
#
_entry.id   AF-A0A8J3Z7E6-F1
#
_cell.length_a   1.000
_cell.length_b   1.000
_cell.length_c   1.000
_cell.angle_alpha   90.00
_cell.angle_beta   90.00
_cell.angle_gamma   90.00
#
_symmetry.space_group_name_H-M   'P 1'
#
loop_
_entity.id
_entity.type
_entity.pdbx_description
1 polymer ?
#
loop_
_entity_poly.entity_id
_entity_poly.type
_entity_poly.pdbx_seq_one_letter_code
_entity_poly.pdbx_strand_id
1 'polypeptide(L)'
;MSVFVLPDPDTVALGGLRFAALTEGEVVHRVRAALARGIGGRIATPNVDILRRAELDDSVRADLETADLLVADGAPLVWAARLAGTPLPERVTGSGLIWALSYGLGQDGSSVYLLGGDPATDGAARAADNLLGQFPGLRIAGCESPEYGFERDRRSLQTVMQRVVEAEPDLVFVGLGFPKQERLIEHLRPVLPTSWFLGCGAAINFVAGDCERAPVWMQRSGLEWAHRLAKEPRRLARRYLREDAPYAVRLLATSAMRRDRTDPDEWEDVLTPTEREKWFSEDGAPDHVPSAPHLAVPQESPTPEPPRAARPRPRPRPR
;
A
#
# COMPACT_ATOMS: atom_id res chain seq x y z
N MET A 1 -20.30 -21.49 -5.90
CA MET A 1 -19.63 -21.19 -4.61
C MET A 1 -20.03 -19.78 -4.21
N SER A 2 -20.63 -19.60 -3.04
CA SER A 2 -21.10 -18.29 -2.59
C SER A 2 -19.90 -17.34 -2.38
N VAL A 3 -19.97 -16.15 -2.97
CA VAL A 3 -18.92 -15.14 -3.01
C VAL A 3 -18.90 -14.41 -1.67
N PHE A 4 -18.09 -14.88 -0.71
CA PHE A 4 -17.90 -14.14 0.55
C PHE A 4 -16.84 -13.05 0.35
N VAL A 5 -17.20 -11.93 -0.25
CA VAL A 5 -16.35 -10.72 -0.24
C VAL A 5 -16.16 -10.32 1.23
N LEU A 6 -14.92 -10.08 1.69
CA LEU A 6 -14.74 -9.52 3.03
C LEU A 6 -15.44 -8.15 3.02
N PRO A 7 -16.40 -7.89 3.92
CA PRO A 7 -17.10 -6.62 3.96
C PRO A 7 -16.07 -5.51 4.17
N ASP A 8 -16.28 -4.36 3.51
CA ASP A 8 -15.41 -3.20 3.68
C ASP A 8 -15.24 -2.88 5.16
N PRO A 9 -14.00 -2.57 5.59
CA PRO A 9 -13.74 -2.33 6.99
C PRO A 9 -14.48 -1.07 7.42
N ASP A 10 -14.89 -1.03 8.68
CA ASP A 10 -15.27 0.23 9.31
C ASP A 10 -14.10 1.23 9.17
N THR A 11 -14.43 2.51 9.06
CA THR A 11 -13.42 3.55 8.86
C THR A 11 -13.57 4.69 9.85
N VAL A 12 -12.44 5.25 10.29
CA VAL A 12 -12.36 6.43 11.14
C VAL A 12 -11.89 7.64 10.31
N ALA A 13 -12.61 8.75 10.37
CA ALA A 13 -12.24 9.98 9.68
C ALA A 13 -11.23 10.79 10.49
N LEU A 14 -10.03 11.04 9.95
CA LEU A 14 -8.98 11.87 10.55
C LEU A 14 -8.31 12.74 9.49
N GLY A 15 -8.18 14.05 9.76
CA GLY A 15 -7.51 14.98 8.85
C GLY A 15 -8.10 15.01 7.44
N GLY A 16 -9.39 14.72 7.30
CA GLY A 16 -10.08 14.65 6.01
C GLY A 16 -9.85 13.36 5.21
N LEU A 17 -9.17 12.36 5.77
CA LEU A 17 -9.00 11.03 5.17
C LEU A 17 -9.73 9.96 5.99
N ARG A 18 -10.08 8.85 5.34
CA ARG A 18 -10.75 7.70 5.98
C ARG A 18 -9.75 6.59 6.23
N PHE A 19 -9.50 6.30 7.49
CA PHE A 19 -8.59 5.24 7.94
C PHE A 19 -9.37 3.96 8.20
N ALA A 20 -8.93 2.84 7.65
CA ALA A 20 -9.48 1.53 7.98
C ALA A 20 -9.25 1.21 9.46
N ALA A 21 -10.32 0.90 10.19
CA ALA A 21 -10.30 0.52 11.59
C ALA A 21 -9.91 -0.96 11.72
N LEU A 22 -8.65 -1.26 11.38
CA LEU A 22 -8.12 -2.62 11.35
C LEU A 22 -6.90 -2.76 12.26
N THR A 23 -6.77 -3.93 12.87
CA THR A 23 -5.55 -4.43 13.49
C THR A 23 -4.56 -4.91 12.43
N GLU A 24 -3.28 -5.05 12.81
CA GLU A 24 -2.24 -5.57 11.93
C GLU A 24 -2.61 -6.98 11.41
N GLY A 25 -3.16 -7.83 12.29
CA GLY A 25 -3.60 -9.17 11.92
C GLY A 25 -4.76 -9.18 10.92
N GLU A 26 -5.72 -8.27 11.07
CA GLU A 26 -6.85 -8.15 10.13
C GLU A 26 -6.41 -7.62 8.77
N VAL A 27 -5.42 -6.71 8.72
CA VAL A 27 -4.79 -6.28 7.47
C VAL A 27 -4.15 -7.49 6.76
N VAL A 28 -3.35 -8.28 7.48
CA VAL A 28 -2.72 -9.50 6.91
C VAL A 28 -3.77 -10.47 6.40
N HIS A 29 -4.83 -10.74 7.18
CA HIS A 29 -5.91 -11.63 6.78
C HIS A 29 -6.60 -11.15 5.50
N ARG A 30 -6.90 -9.85 5.41
CA ARG A 30 -7.57 -9.26 4.25
C ARG A 30 -6.71 -9.32 2.99
N VAL A 31 -5.41 -9.02 3.09
CA VAL A 31 -4.47 -9.15 1.97
C VAL A 31 -4.40 -10.59 1.48
N ARG A 32 -4.21 -11.56 2.38
CA ARG A 32 -4.15 -12.98 2.00
C ARG A 32 -5.43 -13.46 1.34
N ALA A 33 -6.59 -13.07 1.88
CA ALA A 33 -7.88 -13.41 1.30
C ALA A 33 -8.10 -12.79 -0.10
N ALA A 34 -7.59 -11.57 -0.33
CA ALA A 34 -7.63 -10.91 -1.63
C ALA A 34 -6.67 -11.57 -2.65
N LEU A 35 -5.44 -11.88 -2.23
CA LEU A 35 -4.45 -12.59 -3.06
C LEU A 35 -4.94 -13.97 -3.51
N ALA A 36 -5.57 -14.73 -2.61
CA ALA A 36 -6.16 -16.04 -2.93
C ALA A 36 -7.27 -15.96 -4.02
N ARG A 37 -7.74 -14.75 -4.34
CA ARG A 37 -8.76 -14.47 -5.36
C ARG A 37 -8.19 -13.72 -6.57
N GLY A 38 -6.88 -13.48 -6.61
CA GLY A 38 -6.25 -12.67 -7.66
C GLY A 38 -6.66 -11.19 -7.60
N ILE A 39 -7.03 -10.67 -6.43
CA ILE A 39 -7.38 -9.27 -6.24
C ILE A 39 -6.19 -8.55 -5.62
N GLY A 40 -5.55 -7.67 -6.40
CA GLY A 40 -4.50 -6.78 -5.93
C GLY A 40 -5.03 -5.56 -5.20
N GLY A 41 -4.12 -4.77 -4.66
CA GLY A 41 -4.48 -3.57 -3.88
C GLY A 41 -3.26 -2.85 -3.35
N ARG A 42 -3.45 -1.76 -2.61
CA ARG A 42 -2.37 -1.08 -1.90
C ARG A 42 -2.73 -0.73 -0.48
N ILE A 43 -1.70 -0.76 0.35
CA ILE A 43 -1.71 -0.28 1.72
C ILE A 43 -0.87 0.99 1.78
N ALA A 44 -1.49 2.07 2.26
CA ALA A 44 -0.79 3.30 2.62
C ALA A 44 -0.81 3.47 4.14
N THR A 45 0.33 3.85 4.71
CA THR A 45 0.51 3.97 6.16
C THR A 45 0.81 5.44 6.54
N PRO A 46 -0.13 6.38 6.33
CA PRO A 46 0.13 7.78 6.58
C PRO A 46 0.38 8.04 8.07
N ASN A 47 1.40 8.84 8.34
CA ASN A 47 1.69 9.42 9.65
C ASN A 47 1.35 10.92 9.66
N VAL A 48 1.63 11.60 10.77
CA VAL A 48 1.36 13.05 10.95
C VAL A 48 1.91 13.90 9.79
N ASP A 49 3.12 13.62 9.32
CA ASP A 49 3.75 14.38 8.22
C ASP A 49 3.02 14.14 6.90
N ILE A 50 2.64 12.89 6.61
CA ILE A 50 1.91 12.55 5.39
C ILE A 50 0.52 13.19 5.42
N LEU A 51 -0.17 13.13 6.56
CA LEU A 51 -1.48 13.76 6.73
C LEU A 51 -1.40 15.29 6.60
N ARG A 52 -0.36 15.92 7.17
CA ARG A 52 -0.08 17.35 7.00
C ARG A 52 0.14 17.71 5.53
N ARG A 53 0.88 16.88 4.78
CA ARG A 53 1.11 17.10 3.35
C ARG A 53 -0.17 16.94 2.53
N ALA A 54 -1.03 15.99 2.87
CA ALA A 54 -2.35 15.82 2.23
C ALA A 54 -3.30 16.99 2.48
N GLU A 55 -3.10 17.75 3.55
CA GLU A 55 -3.84 19.00 3.79
C GLU A 55 -3.31 20.19 2.98
N LEU A 56 -2.05 20.12 2.52
CA LEU A 56 -1.39 21.20 1.78
C LEU A 56 -1.33 20.95 0.27
N ASP A 57 -1.54 19.72 -0.18
CA ASP A 57 -1.38 19.28 -1.56
C ASP A 57 -2.48 18.29 -1.94
N ASP A 58 -3.40 18.73 -2.80
CA ASP A 58 -4.54 17.92 -3.26
C ASP A 58 -4.11 16.67 -4.04
N SER A 59 -2.94 16.71 -4.71
CA SER A 59 -2.42 15.53 -5.40
C SER A 59 -2.02 14.44 -4.41
N VAL A 60 -1.43 14.82 -3.28
CA VAL A 60 -1.11 13.90 -2.18
C VAL A 60 -2.37 13.34 -1.54
N ARG A 61 -3.41 14.16 -1.38
CA ARG A 61 -4.70 13.70 -0.87
C ARG A 61 -5.33 12.65 -1.78
N ALA A 62 -5.42 12.95 -3.08
CA ALA A 62 -5.95 12.02 -4.07
C ALA A 62 -5.14 10.71 -4.08
N ASP A 63 -3.80 10.82 -4.02
CA ASP A 63 -2.87 9.69 -3.88
C ASP A 63 -3.02 8.92 -2.57
N LEU A 64 -3.82 9.34 -1.59
CA LEU A 64 -4.12 8.56 -0.37
C LEU A 64 -5.55 8.02 -0.37
N GLU A 65 -6.49 8.76 -0.96
CA GLU A 65 -7.90 8.37 -1.09
C GLU A 65 -8.08 7.16 -2.02
N THR A 66 -7.21 6.97 -3.01
CA THR A 66 -7.25 5.78 -3.90
C THR A 66 -6.58 4.53 -3.30
N ALA A 67 -6.24 4.56 -2.00
CA ALA A 67 -5.65 3.42 -1.32
C ALA A 67 -6.75 2.45 -0.89
N ASP A 68 -6.59 1.17 -1.21
CA ASP A 68 -7.55 0.14 -0.79
C ASP A 68 -7.56 -0.02 0.73
N LEU A 69 -6.41 0.19 1.38
CA LEU A 69 -6.28 0.23 2.83
C LEU A 69 -5.41 1.41 3.27
N LEU A 70 -6.04 2.36 3.96
CA LEU A 70 -5.34 3.45 4.64
C LEU A 70 -5.27 3.15 6.15
N VAL A 71 -4.08 2.86 6.68
CA VAL A 71 -3.92 2.46 8.10
C VAL A 71 -3.02 3.43 8.86
N ALA A 72 -3.34 3.67 10.13
CA ALA A 72 -2.71 4.75 10.89
C ALA A 72 -1.30 4.41 11.39
N ASP A 73 -0.30 5.06 10.81
CA ASP A 73 1.08 4.97 11.27
C ASP A 73 1.40 6.09 12.25
N GLY A 74 1.44 5.76 13.54
CA GLY A 74 1.91 6.64 14.59
C GLY A 74 0.90 6.90 15.69
N ALA A 75 1.43 7.10 16.91
CA ALA A 75 0.62 7.33 18.09
C ALA A 75 -0.28 8.57 18.02
N PRO A 76 0.14 9.72 17.43
CA PRO A 76 -0.71 10.91 17.38
C PRO A 76 -2.04 10.70 16.64
N LEU A 77 -2.06 9.90 15.58
CA LEU A 77 -3.29 9.58 14.84
C LEU A 77 -4.23 8.71 15.69
N VAL A 78 -3.68 7.71 16.39
CA VAL A 78 -4.45 6.85 17.31
C VAL A 78 -5.00 7.67 18.50
N TRP A 79 -4.22 8.62 19.01
CA TRP A 79 -4.69 9.53 20.07
C TRP A 79 -5.80 10.46 19.56
N ALA A 80 -5.66 11.00 18.34
CA ALA A 80 -6.68 11.83 17.71
C ALA A 80 -8.01 11.06 17.56
N ALA A 81 -7.96 9.84 17.02
CA ALA A 81 -9.12 8.94 16.93
C ALA A 81 -9.82 8.72 18.28
N ARG A 82 -9.04 8.43 19.33
CA ARG A 82 -9.56 8.25 20.69
C ARG A 82 -10.20 9.52 21.26
N LEU A 83 -9.59 10.68 21.01
CA LEU A 83 -10.13 11.96 21.46
C LEU A 83 -11.43 12.32 20.72
N ALA A 84 -11.54 11.97 19.44
CA ALA A 84 -12.74 12.15 18.64
C ALA A 84 -13.89 11.18 18.96
N GLY A 85 -13.71 10.24 19.91
CA GLY A 85 -14.73 9.25 20.26
C GLY A 85 -14.86 8.09 19.27
N THR A 86 -14.01 8.02 18.25
CA THR A 86 -14.00 6.99 17.19
C THR A 86 -12.64 6.28 17.19
N PRO A 87 -12.33 5.46 18.22
CA PRO A 87 -10.99 4.92 18.40
C PRO A 87 -10.62 3.94 17.29
N LEU A 88 -9.40 4.10 16.77
CA LEU A 88 -8.75 3.05 15.99
C LEU A 88 -8.35 1.88 16.91
N PRO A 89 -8.50 0.63 16.45
CA PRO A 89 -8.22 -0.54 17.28
C PRO A 89 -6.72 -0.65 17.63
N GLU A 90 -5.85 -0.30 16.68
CA GLU A 90 -4.41 -0.47 16.79
C GLU A 90 -3.65 0.61 16.00
N ARG A 91 -2.38 0.84 16.39
CA ARG A 91 -1.40 1.55 15.56
C ARG A 91 -0.74 0.55 14.61
N VAL A 92 -0.99 0.68 13.31
CA VAL A 92 -0.46 -0.21 12.28
C VAL A 92 0.63 0.53 11.48
N THR A 93 1.88 0.06 11.56
CA THR A 93 3.02 0.74 10.92
C THR A 93 3.56 -0.05 9.73
N GLY A 94 4.13 0.64 8.74
CA GLY A 94 4.82 -0.05 7.63
C GLY A 94 5.98 -0.92 8.09
N SER A 95 6.65 -0.52 9.19
CA SER A 95 7.73 -1.30 9.83
C SER A 95 7.26 -2.52 10.61
N GLY A 96 5.98 -2.61 10.98
CA GLY A 96 5.36 -3.81 11.54
C GLY A 96 4.83 -4.71 10.43
N LEU A 97 4.05 -4.13 9.52
CA LEU A 97 3.42 -4.82 8.41
C LEU A 97 4.40 -5.58 7.51
N ILE A 98 5.63 -5.08 7.29
CA ILE A 98 6.62 -5.83 6.52
C ILE A 98 6.91 -7.22 7.11
N TRP A 99 6.94 -7.35 8.43
CA TRP A 99 7.14 -8.63 9.12
C TRP A 99 5.85 -9.45 9.13
N ALA A 100 4.73 -8.83 9.49
CA ALA A 100 3.45 -9.52 9.64
C ALA A 100 2.92 -10.08 8.31
N LEU A 101 3.04 -9.31 7.22
CA LEU A 101 2.69 -9.76 5.88
C LEU A 101 3.64 -10.85 5.40
N SER A 102 4.95 -10.70 5.62
CA SER A 102 5.92 -11.75 5.25
C SER A 102 5.65 -13.07 5.98
N TYR A 103 5.32 -13.02 7.27
CA TYR A 103 4.91 -14.20 8.03
C TYR A 103 3.64 -14.83 7.44
N GLY A 104 2.61 -14.02 7.18
CA GLY A 104 1.32 -14.48 6.67
C GLY A 104 1.42 -15.08 5.27
N LEU A 105 2.10 -14.40 4.34
CA LEU A 105 2.33 -14.88 2.97
C LEU A 105 3.22 -16.12 2.93
N GLY A 106 4.17 -16.23 3.86
CA GLY A 106 4.99 -17.44 4.00
C GLY A 106 4.19 -18.69 4.40
N GLN A 107 3.01 -18.55 5.00
CA GLN A 107 2.12 -19.69 5.25
C GLN A 107 1.43 -20.19 3.97
N ASP A 108 1.25 -19.31 2.99
CA ASP A 108 0.55 -19.60 1.73
C ASP A 108 1.53 -19.94 0.58
N GLY A 109 2.84 -19.82 0.82
CA GLY A 109 3.86 -19.92 -0.23
C GLY A 109 3.82 -18.75 -1.21
N SER A 110 3.25 -17.61 -0.82
CA SER A 110 3.20 -16.41 -1.66
C SER A 110 4.56 -15.71 -1.76
N SER A 111 4.74 -14.95 -2.84
CA SER A 111 5.98 -14.24 -3.14
C SER A 111 5.96 -12.77 -2.74
N VAL A 112 7.12 -12.26 -2.32
CA VAL A 112 7.35 -10.84 -2.08
C VAL A 112 8.47 -10.30 -2.96
N TYR A 113 8.35 -9.03 -3.34
CA TYR A 113 9.43 -8.25 -3.94
C TYR A 113 9.82 -7.11 -3.00
N LEU A 114 11.13 -6.93 -2.75
CA LEU A 114 11.65 -5.84 -1.94
C LEU A 114 12.26 -4.76 -2.83
N LEU A 115 11.63 -3.58 -2.90
CA LEU A 115 12.11 -2.45 -3.69
C LEU A 115 12.48 -1.27 -2.81
N GLY A 116 13.76 -0.94 -2.73
CA GLY A 116 14.29 0.13 -1.89
C GLY A 116 15.39 -0.36 -0.96
N GLY A 117 15.53 0.27 0.20
CA GLY A 117 16.68 0.02 1.07
C GLY A 117 17.94 0.78 0.64
N ASP A 118 18.99 0.74 1.46
CA ASP A 118 20.24 1.48 1.18
C ASP A 118 21.05 0.79 0.06
N PRO A 119 21.26 1.45 -1.10
CA PRO A 119 22.03 0.86 -2.20
C PRO A 119 23.50 0.61 -1.84
N ALA A 120 24.08 1.39 -0.91
CA ALA A 120 25.47 1.23 -0.51
C ALA A 120 25.73 -0.09 0.25
N THR A 121 24.70 -0.67 0.85
CA THR A 121 24.77 -1.90 1.66
C THR A 121 23.97 -3.05 1.07
N ASP A 122 23.38 -2.86 -0.12
CA ASP A 122 22.40 -3.76 -0.73
C ASP A 122 21.26 -4.14 0.24
N GLY A 123 20.64 -3.10 0.81
CA GLY A 123 19.67 -3.23 1.88
C GLY A 123 18.47 -4.14 1.53
N ALA A 124 18.04 -4.18 0.27
CA ALA A 124 16.95 -5.05 -0.17
C ALA A 124 17.33 -6.53 -0.10
N ALA A 125 18.52 -6.90 -0.60
CA ALA A 125 19.00 -8.28 -0.56
C ALA A 125 19.18 -8.78 0.87
N ARG A 126 19.80 -7.96 1.73
CA ARG A 126 19.95 -8.30 3.15
C ARG A 126 18.63 -8.40 3.89
N ALA A 127 17.67 -7.52 3.56
CA ALA A 127 16.33 -7.64 4.10
C ALA A 127 15.64 -8.93 3.64
N ALA A 128 15.81 -9.33 2.37
CA ALA A 128 15.28 -10.58 1.83
C ALA A 128 15.87 -11.80 2.57
N ASP A 129 17.18 -11.84 2.78
CA ASP A 129 17.85 -12.92 3.53
C ASP A 129 17.33 -13.02 4.97
N ASN A 130 17.17 -11.88 5.66
CA ASN A 130 16.64 -11.84 7.01
C ASN A 130 15.18 -12.31 7.09
N LEU A 131 14.35 -11.97 6.10
CA LEU A 131 12.96 -12.46 6.03
C LEU A 131 12.91 -13.96 5.76
N LEU A 132 13.73 -14.47 4.84
CA LEU A 132 13.82 -15.90 4.55
C LEU A 132 14.31 -16.72 5.74
N GLY A 133 15.30 -16.20 6.48
CA GLY A 133 15.80 -16.83 7.69
C GLY A 133 14.73 -16.97 8.79
N GLN A 134 13.80 -16.01 8.86
CA GLN A 134 12.71 -16.02 9.84
C GLN A 134 11.45 -16.74 9.33
N PHE A 135 11.20 -16.70 8.02
CA PHE A 135 10.00 -17.24 7.39
C PHE A 135 10.37 -18.11 6.17
N PRO A 136 10.82 -19.37 6.37
CA PRO A 136 11.32 -20.22 5.28
C PRO A 136 10.28 -20.58 4.20
N GLY A 137 8.97 -20.42 4.49
CA GLY A 137 7.90 -20.63 3.52
C GLY A 137 7.64 -19.42 2.59
N LEU A 138 8.23 -18.27 2.89
CA LEU A 138 8.12 -17.07 2.06
C LEU A 138 8.95 -17.24 0.77
N ARG A 139 8.40 -16.85 -0.39
CA ARG A 139 9.19 -16.77 -1.62
C ARG A 139 9.66 -15.33 -1.86
N ILE A 140 10.93 -15.15 -2.23
CA ILE A 140 11.43 -13.86 -2.71
C ILE A 140 11.37 -13.89 -4.24
N ALA A 141 10.44 -13.14 -4.83
CA ALA A 141 10.35 -13.00 -6.29
C ALA A 141 11.48 -12.12 -6.85
N GLY A 142 11.95 -11.17 -6.04
CA GLY A 142 13.09 -10.32 -6.37
C GLY A 142 13.38 -9.32 -5.26
N CYS A 143 14.54 -8.70 -5.34
CA CYS A 143 14.92 -7.61 -4.44
C CYS A 143 15.86 -6.66 -5.19
N GLU A 144 15.71 -5.36 -4.96
CA GLU A 144 16.55 -4.36 -5.60
C GLU A 144 16.63 -3.09 -4.74
N SER A 145 17.86 -2.62 -4.49
CA SER A 145 18.15 -1.32 -3.89
C SER A 145 18.62 -0.35 -4.99
N PRO A 146 17.70 0.37 -5.66
CA PRO A 146 18.07 1.28 -6.73
C PRO A 146 18.80 2.51 -6.17
N GLU A 147 19.69 3.09 -7.00
CA GLU A 147 20.41 4.31 -6.68
C GLU A 147 19.48 5.46 -6.28
N TYR A 148 19.91 6.30 -5.34
CA TYR A 148 19.10 7.44 -4.91
C TYR A 148 18.83 8.40 -6.07
N GLY A 149 17.55 8.62 -6.36
CA GLY A 149 17.14 9.51 -7.45
C GLY A 149 16.92 8.82 -8.79
N PHE A 150 16.99 7.47 -8.86
CA PHE A 150 16.70 6.70 -10.08
C PHE A 150 15.34 7.06 -10.70
N GLU A 151 14.36 7.46 -9.87
CA GLU A 151 13.02 7.82 -10.31
C GLU A 151 12.97 9.09 -11.18
N ARG A 152 14.05 9.88 -11.18
CA ARG A 152 14.19 11.08 -12.00
C ARG A 152 14.71 10.77 -13.40
N ASP A 153 15.38 9.64 -13.57
CA ASP A 153 15.83 9.17 -14.88
C ASP A 153 14.82 8.17 -15.44
N ARG A 154 14.20 8.53 -16.57
CA ARG A 154 13.12 7.74 -17.17
C ARG A 154 13.57 6.32 -17.51
N ARG A 155 14.81 6.14 -17.97
CA ARG A 155 15.33 4.83 -18.37
C ARG A 155 15.56 3.95 -17.14
N SER A 156 16.16 4.49 -16.09
CA SER A 156 16.38 3.79 -14.82
C SER A 156 15.06 3.40 -14.17
N LEU A 157 14.10 4.33 -14.10
CA LEU A 157 12.75 4.06 -13.62
C LEU A 157 12.08 2.92 -14.39
N GLN A 158 12.08 2.98 -15.73
CA GLN A 158 11.50 1.93 -16.57
C GLN A 158 12.20 0.58 -16.37
N THR A 159 13.52 0.56 -16.21
CA THR A 159 14.29 -0.67 -15.98
C THR A 159 13.89 -1.32 -14.66
N VAL A 160 13.79 -0.54 -13.58
CA VAL A 160 13.35 -1.03 -12.27
C VAL A 160 11.91 -1.54 -12.34
N MET A 161 11.00 -0.78 -12.96
CA MET A 161 9.60 -1.20 -13.11
C MET A 161 9.49 -2.51 -13.89
N GLN A 162 10.24 -2.64 -14.99
CA GLN A 162 10.24 -3.85 -15.81
C GLN A 162 10.67 -5.08 -15.01
N ARG A 163 11.71 -4.97 -14.16
CA ARG A 163 12.15 -6.07 -13.29
C ARG A 163 11.07 -6.49 -12.29
N VAL A 164 10.36 -5.53 -11.71
CA VAL A 164 9.25 -5.81 -10.79
C VAL A 164 8.10 -6.52 -11.53
N VAL A 165 7.77 -6.06 -12.75
CA VAL A 165 6.72 -6.66 -13.58
C VAL A 165 7.09 -8.09 -14.01
N GLU A 166 8.31 -8.30 -14.48
CA GLU A 166 8.83 -9.62 -14.90
C GLU A 166 8.89 -10.62 -13.73
N ALA A 167 9.03 -10.14 -12.51
CA ALA A 167 9.07 -10.98 -11.31
C ALA A 167 7.68 -11.46 -10.85
N GLU A 168 6.59 -10.85 -11.35
CA GLU A 168 5.19 -11.17 -11.01
C GLU A 168 4.95 -11.47 -9.51
N PRO A 169 5.31 -10.55 -8.59
CA PRO A 169 5.20 -10.81 -7.15
C PRO A 169 3.75 -10.75 -6.65
N ASP A 170 3.42 -11.54 -5.62
CA ASP A 170 2.13 -11.40 -4.93
C ASP A 170 2.07 -10.10 -4.12
N LEU A 171 3.18 -9.68 -3.50
CA LEU A 171 3.27 -8.44 -2.73
C LEU A 171 4.58 -7.69 -2.97
N VAL A 172 4.51 -6.38 -3.21
CA VAL A 172 5.67 -5.50 -3.36
C VAL A 172 5.81 -4.59 -2.14
N PHE A 173 6.93 -4.70 -1.42
CA PHE A 173 7.34 -3.73 -0.41
C PHE A 173 8.12 -2.60 -1.08
N VAL A 174 7.61 -1.36 -0.99
CA VAL A 174 8.22 -0.18 -1.60
C VAL A 174 8.77 0.75 -0.51
N GLY A 175 10.08 0.71 -0.31
CA GLY A 175 10.81 1.44 0.73
C GLY A 175 11.58 2.64 0.21
N LEU A 176 10.92 3.55 -0.53
CA LEU A 176 11.55 4.74 -1.14
C LEU A 176 11.26 6.05 -0.38
N GLY A 177 10.32 6.00 0.57
CA GLY A 177 9.84 7.15 1.31
C GLY A 177 8.79 7.97 0.57
N PHE A 178 7.97 8.66 1.35
CA PHE A 178 6.87 9.50 0.85
C PHE A 178 7.39 10.82 0.23
N PRO A 179 6.89 11.26 -0.96
CA PRO A 179 5.81 10.69 -1.77
C PRO A 179 6.28 9.74 -2.90
N LYS A 180 7.57 9.39 -2.95
CA LYS A 180 8.16 8.70 -4.11
C LYS A 180 7.59 7.29 -4.27
N GLN A 181 7.40 6.58 -3.16
CA GLN A 181 6.88 5.23 -3.14
C GLN A 181 5.41 5.19 -3.63
N GLU A 182 4.57 6.16 -3.24
CA GLU A 182 3.16 6.22 -3.66
C GLU A 182 3.06 6.45 -5.16
N ARG A 183 3.86 7.39 -5.68
CA ARG A 183 3.92 7.66 -7.12
C ARG A 183 4.38 6.43 -7.89
N LEU A 184 5.40 5.72 -7.42
CA LEU A 184 5.86 4.52 -8.10
C LEU A 184 4.80 3.40 -8.08
N ILE A 185 4.13 3.22 -6.95
CA ILE A 185 3.03 2.25 -6.82
C ILE A 185 1.92 2.55 -7.84
N GLU A 186 1.58 3.83 -8.06
CA GLU A 186 0.56 4.22 -9.03
C GLU A 186 0.93 3.85 -10.48
N HIS A 187 2.22 3.78 -10.81
CA HIS A 187 2.66 3.30 -12.12
C HIS A 187 2.69 1.77 -12.23
N LEU A 188 2.87 1.05 -11.11
CA LEU A 188 2.97 -0.42 -11.09
C LEU A 188 1.62 -1.11 -10.97
N ARG A 189 0.67 -0.56 -10.20
CA ARG A 189 -0.65 -1.17 -9.96
C ARG A 189 -1.42 -1.51 -11.25
N PRO A 190 -1.48 -0.64 -12.27
CA PRO A 190 -2.23 -0.95 -13.49
C PRO A 190 -1.66 -2.12 -14.29
N VAL A 191 -0.35 -2.37 -14.17
CA VAL A 191 0.35 -3.45 -14.88
C VAL A 191 0.54 -4.71 -14.04
N LEU A 192 0.26 -4.64 -12.74
CA LEU A 192 0.27 -5.76 -11.78
C LEU A 192 -1.04 -5.76 -10.97
N PRO A 193 -2.20 -5.99 -11.63
CA PRO A 193 -3.52 -5.81 -11.01
C PRO A 193 -3.85 -6.85 -9.93
N THR A 194 -3.10 -7.95 -9.89
CA THR A 194 -3.27 -9.03 -8.90
C THR A 194 -2.32 -8.91 -7.72
N SER A 195 -1.34 -8.01 -7.79
CA SER A 195 -0.34 -7.80 -6.74
C SER A 195 -0.81 -6.81 -5.69
N TRP A 196 -0.38 -7.03 -4.46
CA TRP A 196 -0.49 -6.03 -3.40
C TRP A 196 0.75 -5.14 -3.33
N PHE A 197 0.58 -3.91 -2.86
CA PHE A 197 1.66 -2.95 -2.67
C PHE A 197 1.62 -2.37 -1.25
N LEU A 198 2.76 -2.28 -0.60
CA LEU A 198 2.90 -1.57 0.67
C LEU A 198 3.99 -0.51 0.56
N GLY A 199 3.60 0.76 0.70
CA GLY A 199 4.56 1.84 0.92
C GLY A 199 5.08 1.79 2.35
N CYS A 200 6.34 1.38 2.55
CA CYS A 200 6.88 1.09 3.89
C CYS A 200 8.05 1.99 4.31
N GLY A 201 8.45 2.98 3.51
CA GLY A 201 9.54 3.90 3.84
C GLY A 201 10.82 3.18 4.27
N ALA A 202 11.35 3.52 5.45
CA ALA A 202 12.58 2.93 5.97
C ALA A 202 12.44 1.49 6.51
N ALA A 203 11.26 0.84 6.38
CA ALA A 203 11.05 -0.52 6.88
C ALA A 203 12.08 -1.53 6.36
N ILE A 204 12.43 -1.46 5.07
CA ILE A 204 13.44 -2.34 4.46
C ILE A 204 14.79 -2.19 5.17
N ASN A 205 15.24 -0.96 5.46
CA ASN A 205 16.48 -0.71 6.20
C ASN A 205 16.45 -1.24 7.64
N PHE A 206 15.28 -1.21 8.30
CA PHE A 206 15.13 -1.83 9.61
C PHE A 206 15.24 -3.36 9.54
N VAL A 207 14.66 -3.98 8.51
CA VAL A 207 14.75 -5.43 8.28
C VAL A 207 16.18 -5.83 7.92
N ALA A 208 16.87 -5.05 7.09
CA ALA A 208 18.27 -5.28 6.73
C ALA A 208 19.24 -5.18 7.92
N GLY A 209 18.83 -4.49 8.99
CA GLY A 209 19.68 -4.22 10.16
C GLY A 209 20.53 -2.95 10.02
N ASP A 210 20.29 -2.14 8.99
CA ASP A 210 21.02 -0.87 8.75
C ASP A 210 20.58 0.25 9.69
N CYS A 211 19.40 0.10 10.27
CA CYS A 211 18.85 1.03 11.25
C CYS A 211 18.34 0.24 12.45
N GLU A 212 18.72 0.63 13.67
CA GLU A 212 18.10 0.05 14.87
C GLU A 212 16.74 0.72 15.14
N ARG A 213 15.71 -0.10 15.36
CA ARG A 213 14.39 0.37 15.83
C ARG A 213 14.49 0.95 17.25
N ALA A 214 13.49 1.76 17.62
CA ALA A 214 13.33 2.17 19.01
C ALA A 214 13.08 0.94 19.91
N PRO A 215 13.51 0.94 21.18
CA PRO A 215 13.14 -0.11 22.14
C PRO A 215 11.62 -0.36 22.18
N VAL A 216 11.20 -1.61 22.41
CA VAL A 216 9.77 -2.03 22.37
C VAL A 216 8.89 -1.18 23.30
N TRP A 217 9.39 -0.81 24.49
CA TRP A 217 8.65 0.05 25.41
C TRP A 217 8.40 1.44 24.81
N MET A 218 9.36 2.02 24.07
CA MET A 218 9.18 3.31 23.40
C MET A 218 8.20 3.21 22.24
N GLN A 219 8.23 2.11 21.48
CA GLN A 219 7.27 1.85 20.41
C GLN A 219 5.84 1.76 20.96
N ARG A 220 5.65 1.01 22.06
CA ARG A 220 4.34 0.86 22.73
C ARG A 220 3.83 2.17 23.34
N SER A 221 4.73 2.99 23.87
CA SER A 221 4.40 4.31 24.42
C SER A 221 4.26 5.41 23.36
N GLY A 222 4.46 5.11 22.07
CA GLY A 222 4.39 6.10 21.00
C GLY A 222 5.57 7.07 20.96
N LEU A 223 6.68 6.77 21.65
CA LEU A 223 7.90 7.58 21.73
C LEU A 223 8.93 7.24 20.64
N GLU A 224 8.53 6.46 19.64
CA GLU A 224 9.41 6.08 18.52
C GLU A 224 9.94 7.31 17.76
N TRP A 225 9.15 8.39 17.66
CA TRP A 225 9.57 9.66 17.07
C TRP A 225 10.73 10.31 17.85
N ALA A 226 10.73 10.21 19.19
CA ALA A 226 11.75 10.81 20.04
C ALA A 226 13.09 10.07 19.90
N HIS A 227 13.04 8.73 19.81
CA HIS A 227 14.22 7.92 19.50
C HIS A 227 14.83 8.26 18.14
N ARG A 228 13.98 8.41 17.11
CA ARG A 228 14.46 8.82 15.76
C ARG A 228 15.07 10.22 15.79
N LEU A 229 14.42 11.18 16.47
CA LEU A 229 14.94 12.53 16.62
C LEU A 229 16.31 12.54 17.31
N ALA A 230 16.52 11.72 18.32
CA ALA A 230 17.80 11.61 19.01
C ALA A 230 18.91 11.06 18.09
N LYS A 231 18.58 10.15 17.16
CA LYS A 231 19.55 9.58 16.20
C LYS A 231 19.86 10.49 15.02
N GLU A 232 18.89 11.26 14.55
CA GLU A 232 19.06 12.16 13.39
C GLU A 232 18.56 13.59 13.66
N PRO A 233 19.11 14.27 14.68
CA PRO A 233 18.54 15.52 15.18
C PRO A 233 18.54 16.61 14.11
N ARG A 234 19.60 16.71 13.29
CA ARG A 234 19.68 17.73 12.23
C ARG A 234 18.63 17.51 11.13
N ARG A 235 18.35 16.26 10.76
CA ARG A 235 17.40 15.92 9.69
C ARG A 235 15.96 16.05 10.18
N LEU A 236 15.69 15.59 11.40
CA LEU A 236 14.33 15.43 11.91
C LEU A 236 13.85 16.58 12.79
N ALA A 237 14.72 17.42 13.38
CA ALA A 237 14.29 18.51 14.26
C ALA A 237 13.42 19.54 13.54
N ARG A 238 13.79 19.94 12.31
CA ARG A 238 12.98 20.89 11.54
C ARG A 238 11.60 20.29 11.25
N ARG A 239 11.57 19.08 10.71
CA ARG A 239 10.32 18.36 10.39
C ARG A 239 9.45 18.19 11.64
N TYR A 240 9.98 17.59 12.70
CA TYR A 240 9.17 17.27 13.89
C TYR A 240 8.76 18.50 14.70
N LEU A 241 9.69 19.41 14.99
CA LEU A 241 9.41 20.49 15.92
C LEU A 241 8.72 21.69 15.26
N ARG A 242 9.04 21.98 13.99
CA ARG A 242 8.46 23.13 13.29
C ARG A 242 7.25 22.79 12.44
N GLU A 243 7.20 21.61 11.84
CA GLU A 243 6.19 21.28 10.84
C GLU A 243 5.13 20.31 11.40
N ASP A 244 5.55 19.18 11.97
CA ASP A 244 4.64 18.13 12.46
C ASP A 244 4.01 18.46 13.81
N ALA A 245 4.74 19.08 14.75
CA ALA A 245 4.21 19.35 16.09
C ALA A 245 3.01 20.33 16.08
N PRO A 246 3.03 21.49 15.38
CA PRO A 246 1.86 22.36 15.30
C PRO A 246 0.67 21.65 14.66
N TYR A 247 0.93 20.81 13.66
CA TYR A 247 -0.10 20.02 13.00
C TYR A 247 -0.71 18.98 13.94
N ALA A 248 0.11 18.20 14.64
CA ALA A 248 -0.34 17.20 15.60
C ALA A 248 -1.17 17.85 16.73
N VAL A 249 -0.73 19.00 17.26
CA VAL A 249 -1.48 19.72 18.28
C VAL A 249 -2.85 20.18 17.75
N ARG A 250 -2.90 20.75 16.54
CA ARG A 250 -4.17 21.14 15.89
C ARG A 250 -5.08 19.93 15.68
N LEU A 251 -4.53 18.81 15.21
CA LEU A 251 -5.27 17.57 14.99
C LEU A 251 -5.88 17.04 16.30
N LEU A 252 -5.10 17.01 17.38
CA LEU A 252 -5.59 16.56 18.69
C LEU A 252 -6.64 17.52 19.27
N ALA A 253 -6.43 18.83 19.15
CA ALA A 253 -7.38 19.84 19.63
C ALA A 253 -8.72 19.76 18.88
N THR A 254 -8.68 19.72 17.55
CA THR A 254 -9.90 19.58 16.72
C THR A 254 -10.60 18.25 16.97
N SER A 255 -9.85 17.16 17.17
CA SER A 255 -10.42 15.86 17.53
C SER A 255 -11.10 15.88 18.89
N ALA A 256 -10.50 16.52 19.90
CA ALA A 256 -11.12 16.67 21.22
C ALA A 256 -12.40 17.53 21.18
N MET A 257 -12.43 18.57 20.34
CA MET A 257 -13.63 19.41 20.13
C MET A 257 -14.77 18.68 19.43
N ARG A 258 -14.46 17.64 18.63
CA ARG A 258 -15.47 16.81 17.96
C ARG A 258 -16.14 15.79 18.89
N ARG A 259 -15.60 15.55 20.08
CA ARG A 259 -16.13 14.58 21.05
C ARG A 259 -17.55 14.87 21.51
N ASP A 260 -17.94 16.16 21.51
CA ASP A 260 -19.30 16.61 21.87
C ASP A 260 -20.22 16.83 20.65
N ARG A 261 -19.72 16.55 19.43
CA ARG A 261 -20.48 16.58 18.16
C ARG A 261 -20.52 15.17 17.56
N THR A 262 -21.12 14.22 18.26
CA THR A 262 -21.77 13.10 17.58
C THR A 262 -23.05 13.64 16.96
N ASP A 263 -22.92 14.38 15.86
CA ASP A 263 -24.03 14.58 14.93
C ASP A 263 -23.84 13.53 13.82
N PRO A 264 -24.70 12.50 13.73
CA PRO A 264 -24.59 11.45 12.72
C PRO A 264 -24.68 11.96 11.27
N ASP A 265 -25.07 13.23 11.06
CA ASP A 265 -25.53 13.76 9.78
C ASP A 265 -24.56 14.73 9.08
N GLU A 266 -23.27 14.77 9.43
CA GLU A 266 -22.27 15.62 8.73
C GLU A 266 -21.99 15.24 7.25
N TRP A 267 -22.78 14.33 6.66
CA TRP A 267 -22.80 14.04 5.23
C TRP A 267 -23.96 14.72 4.48
N GLU A 268 -24.98 15.22 5.18
CA GLU A 268 -26.18 15.78 4.55
C GLU A 268 -25.98 17.17 3.89
N ASP A 269 -24.86 17.84 4.17
CA ASP A 269 -24.56 19.18 3.63
C ASP A 269 -23.64 19.19 2.39
N VAL A 270 -23.20 18.02 1.91
CA VAL A 270 -22.33 17.93 0.71
C VAL A 270 -23.15 17.70 -0.58
N LEU A 271 -24.43 17.34 -0.48
CA LEU A 271 -25.32 17.13 -1.62
C LEU A 271 -26.40 18.21 -1.68
N THR A 272 -26.50 18.87 -2.83
CA THR A 272 -27.61 19.79 -3.09
C THR A 272 -28.94 19.03 -3.00
N PRO A 273 -30.06 19.69 -2.62
CA PRO A 273 -31.37 19.03 -2.50
C PRO A 273 -31.77 18.23 -3.76
N THR A 274 -31.32 18.70 -4.93
CA THR A 274 -31.55 18.08 -6.24
C THR A 274 -30.77 16.78 -6.46
N GLU A 275 -29.62 16.61 -5.80
CA GLU A 275 -28.81 15.39 -5.85
C GLU A 275 -29.36 14.30 -4.92
N ARG A 276 -29.99 14.71 -3.80
CA ARG A 276 -30.69 13.82 -2.86
C ARG A 276 -31.90 13.13 -3.50
N GLU A 277 -32.73 13.87 -4.22
CA GLU A 277 -33.93 13.31 -4.89
C GLU A 277 -33.56 12.30 -5.99
N LYS A 278 -32.39 12.44 -6.62
CA LYS A 278 -31.95 11.58 -7.73
C LYS A 278 -31.47 10.19 -7.31
N TRP A 279 -30.98 10.04 -6.08
CA TRP A 279 -30.39 8.78 -5.60
C TRP A 279 -31.35 7.95 -4.76
N PHE A 280 -32.37 8.57 -4.16
CA PHE A 280 -33.27 7.94 -3.20
C PHE A 280 -34.75 7.90 -3.63
N SER A 281 -35.08 8.32 -4.86
CA SER A 281 -36.41 8.04 -5.41
C SER A 281 -36.51 6.58 -5.86
N GLU A 282 -37.53 5.85 -5.40
CA GLU A 282 -37.77 4.44 -5.75
C GLU A 282 -38.03 4.17 -7.25
N ASP A 283 -38.17 5.21 -8.08
CA ASP A 283 -38.46 5.12 -9.52
C ASP A 283 -37.38 5.77 -10.44
N GLY A 284 -36.16 6.00 -9.95
CA GLY A 284 -35.18 6.89 -10.61
C GLY A 284 -33.80 6.32 -10.90
N ALA A 285 -33.68 5.08 -11.43
CA ALA A 285 -32.41 4.65 -12.01
C ALA A 285 -32.17 5.37 -13.36
N PRO A 286 -31.11 6.19 -13.54
CA PRO A 286 -30.79 6.70 -14.87
C PRO A 286 -30.23 5.57 -15.75
N ASP A 287 -30.89 5.34 -16.89
CA ASP A 287 -30.52 4.38 -17.97
C ASP A 287 -29.18 4.66 -18.69
N HIS A 288 -28.26 5.41 -18.07
CA HIS A 288 -26.93 5.63 -18.60
C HIS A 288 -25.88 5.67 -17.49
N VAL A 289 -25.43 4.48 -17.09
CA VAL A 289 -24.03 4.29 -16.71
C VAL A 289 -23.21 4.50 -18.00
N PRO A 290 -22.21 5.40 -18.04
CA PRO A 290 -21.29 5.44 -19.17
C PRO A 290 -20.59 4.09 -19.25
N SER A 291 -20.93 3.29 -20.25
CA SER A 291 -20.19 2.09 -20.56
C SER A 291 -18.74 2.49 -20.81
N ALA A 292 -17.81 1.78 -20.17
CA ALA A 292 -16.40 1.84 -20.52
C ALA A 292 -16.26 1.74 -22.06
N PRO A 293 -15.36 2.50 -22.71
CA PRO A 293 -15.15 2.35 -24.14
C PRO A 293 -14.78 0.88 -24.41
N HIS A 294 -15.62 0.22 -25.21
CA HIS A 294 -15.33 -1.09 -25.77
C HIS A 294 -13.98 -1.03 -26.48
N LEU A 295 -12.95 -1.60 -25.87
CA LEU A 295 -11.79 -2.06 -26.62
C LEU A 295 -12.30 -3.17 -27.54
N ALA A 296 -12.30 -2.87 -28.84
CA ALA A 296 -12.61 -3.83 -29.87
C ALA A 296 -11.71 -5.06 -29.71
N VAL A 297 -12.32 -6.21 -29.43
CA VAL A 297 -11.71 -7.52 -29.63
C VAL A 297 -11.40 -7.63 -31.12
N PRO A 298 -10.13 -7.82 -31.54
CA PRO A 298 -9.84 -8.13 -32.93
C PRO A 298 -10.55 -9.44 -33.30
N GLN A 299 -11.35 -9.37 -34.37
CA GLN A 299 -11.98 -10.54 -34.98
C GLN A 299 -10.93 -11.62 -35.25
N GLU A 300 -11.26 -12.86 -34.88
CA GLU A 300 -10.49 -14.05 -35.20
C GLU A 300 -10.21 -14.09 -36.72
N SER A 301 -8.93 -14.06 -37.07
CA SER A 301 -8.47 -14.42 -38.40
C SER A 301 -8.40 -15.95 -38.47
N PRO A 302 -8.81 -16.59 -39.59
CA PRO A 302 -8.86 -18.05 -39.69
C PRO A 302 -7.47 -18.66 -39.45
N THR A 303 -7.44 -19.70 -38.63
CA THR A 303 -6.27 -20.52 -38.31
C THR A 303 -5.63 -21.04 -39.61
N PRO A 304 -4.31 -20.88 -39.81
CA PRO A 304 -3.63 -21.56 -40.92
C PRO A 304 -3.62 -23.07 -40.64
N GLU A 305 -3.96 -23.87 -41.65
CA GLU A 305 -3.87 -25.34 -41.61
C GLU A 305 -2.49 -25.80 -41.12
N PRO A 306 -2.42 -26.86 -40.29
CA PRO A 306 -1.14 -27.46 -39.94
C PRO A 306 -0.47 -28.05 -41.19
N PRO A 307 0.86 -27.91 -41.35
CA PRO A 307 1.57 -28.51 -42.47
C PRO A 307 1.36 -30.04 -42.48
N ARG A 308 0.93 -30.57 -43.63
CA ARG A 308 0.85 -32.02 -43.88
C ARG A 308 2.15 -32.69 -43.48
N ALA A 309 2.04 -33.69 -42.59
CA ALA A 309 3.14 -34.57 -42.24
C ALA A 309 3.81 -35.14 -43.50
N ALA A 310 5.09 -34.84 -43.67
CA ALA A 310 5.91 -35.45 -44.71
C ALA A 310 5.96 -36.97 -44.47
N ARG A 311 5.62 -37.74 -45.50
CA ARG A 311 5.77 -39.20 -45.49
C ARG A 311 7.24 -39.56 -45.18
N PRO A 312 7.51 -40.55 -44.32
CA PRO A 312 8.88 -40.99 -44.07
C PRO A 312 9.51 -41.52 -45.36
N ARG A 313 10.71 -41.02 -45.70
CA ARG A 313 11.53 -41.58 -46.79
C ARG A 313 11.95 -43.02 -46.43
N PRO A 314 11.96 -43.96 -47.39
CA PRO A 314 12.40 -45.33 -47.13
C PRO A 314 13.89 -45.37 -46.77
N ARG A 315 14.24 -46.16 -45.75
CA ARG A 315 15.63 -46.40 -45.32
C ARG A 315 16.43 -47.07 -46.46
N PRO A 316 17.69 -46.69 -46.72
CA PRO A 316 18.54 -47.44 -47.62
C PRO A 316 18.88 -48.81 -47.00
N ARG A 317 18.84 -49.87 -47.82
CA ARG A 317 19.23 -51.22 -47.44
C ARG A 317 20.75 -51.28 -47.16
N PRO A 318 21.21 -52.05 -46.17
CA PRO A 318 22.63 -52.23 -45.95
C PRO A 318 23.27 -53.02 -47.11
N ARG A 319 24.45 -52.58 -47.55
CA ARG A 319 25.44 -53.42 -48.22
C ARG A 319 26.55 -53.70 -47.23
#